data_AF-A0A6A4HHF0-F1
#
_entry.id   AF-A0A6A4HHF0-F1
#
_cell.length_a   1.000
_cell.length_b   1.000
_cell.length_c   1.000
_cell.angle_alpha   90.00
_cell.angle_beta   90.00
_cell.angle_gamma   90.00
#
_symmetry.space_group_name_H-M   'P 1'
#
loop_
_entity.id
_entity.type
_entity.pdbx_description
1 polymer ?
#
loop_
_entity_poly.entity_id
_entity_poly.type
_entity_poly.pdbx_seq_one_letter_code
_entity_poly.pdbx_strand_id
1 'polypeptide(L)'
;IAILCSKGFEIMNLDDLESVTILQKDDPRSAYLAKRCKSCRPIGMFKSGEDEFLLCYNEFGVYVDKHGDPNRAAGTVEWEGTAERVALHAPYVLLFDSRFIEVRHLETGRLVQIIPGNDIRC
;
A
#
# COMPACT_ATOMS: atom_id res chain seq x y z
N ILE A 1 0.90 3.32 -14.93
CA ILE A 1 -0.31 3.74 -14.16
C ILE A 1 -0.78 2.54 -13.35
N ALA A 2 -1.26 2.70 -12.12
CA ALA A 2 -1.99 1.60 -11.47
C ALA A 2 -3.48 1.85 -11.48
N ILE A 3 -4.23 0.79 -11.72
CA ILE A 3 -5.68 0.81 -11.76
C ILE A 3 -6.19 0.03 -10.55
N LEU A 4 -7.16 0.64 -9.86
CA LEU A 4 -7.90 -0.01 -8.79
C LEU A 4 -9.02 -0.84 -9.43
N CYS A 5 -8.89 -2.16 -9.40
CA CYS A 5 -9.89 -3.08 -9.93
C CYS A 5 -10.60 -3.81 -8.79
N SER A 6 -11.74 -4.45 -9.08
CA SER A 6 -12.50 -5.26 -8.11
C SER A 6 -11.70 -6.43 -7.52
N LYS A 7 -10.52 -6.73 -8.07
CA LYS A 7 -9.61 -7.80 -7.66
C LYS A 7 -8.34 -7.30 -6.94
N GLY A 8 -8.13 -5.98 -6.82
CA GLY A 8 -6.93 -5.38 -6.23
C GLY A 8 -6.27 -4.33 -7.12
N PHE A 9 -4.98 -4.09 -6.91
CA PHE A 9 -4.17 -3.21 -7.77
C PHE A 9 -3.64 -3.96 -8.99
N GLU A 10 -3.76 -3.35 -10.17
CA GLU A 10 -3.09 -3.75 -11.39
C GLU A 10 -2.08 -2.67 -11.78
N ILE A 11 -0.82 -3.04 -12.03
CA ILE A 11 0.19 -2.12 -12.53
C ILE A 11 0.19 -2.23 -14.06
N MET A 12 -0.16 -1.14 -14.73
CA MET A 12 -0.11 -1.03 -16.18
C MET A 12 1.14 -0.28 -16.59
N ASN A 13 2.00 -0.94 -17.35
CA ASN A 13 3.06 -0.28 -18.09
C ASN A 13 2.42 0.44 -19.29
N LEU A 14 2.79 1.70 -19.51
CA LEU A 14 2.19 2.53 -20.57
C LEU A 14 2.91 2.40 -21.90
N ASP A 15 4.15 1.91 -21.89
CA ASP A 15 4.96 1.79 -23.11
C ASP A 15 4.51 0.59 -23.96
N ASP A 16 4.11 -0.50 -23.31
CA ASP A 16 3.64 -1.75 -23.93
C ASP A 16 2.16 -2.05 -23.65
N LEU A 17 1.50 -1.24 -22.82
CA LEU A 17 0.11 -1.45 -22.34
C LEU A 17 -0.09 -2.80 -21.64
N GLU A 18 0.99 -3.45 -21.19
CA GLU A 18 0.89 -4.69 -20.44
C GLU A 18 0.51 -4.41 -18.99
N SER A 19 -0.49 -5.13 -18.49
CA SER A 19 -0.93 -5.07 -17.10
C SER A 19 -0.38 -6.26 -16.32
N VAL A 20 0.36 -5.99 -15.25
CA VAL A 20 0.78 -7.02 -14.30
C VAL A 20 -0.19 -7.03 -13.12
N THR A 21 -0.82 -8.19 -12.89
CA THR A 21 -1.57 -8.43 -11.66
C THR A 21 -0.58 -8.73 -10.55
N ILE A 22 -0.65 -7.95 -9.48
CA ILE A 22 0.22 -8.06 -8.32
C ILE A 22 0.01 -9.44 -7.64
N LEU A 23 1.11 -10.15 -7.36
CA LEU A 23 1.17 -11.41 -6.57
C LEU A 23 0.62 -12.69 -7.24
N GLN A 24 1.15 -13.09 -8.40
CA GLN A 24 0.80 -14.38 -9.04
C GLN A 24 1.85 -15.49 -8.94
N LYS A 25 2.88 -15.40 -8.10
CA LYS A 25 3.92 -16.45 -8.01
C LYS A 25 3.58 -17.56 -7.01
N ASP A 26 3.92 -18.80 -7.37
CA ASP A 26 3.79 -20.05 -6.60
C ASP A 26 4.76 -20.13 -5.38
N ASP A 27 4.85 -19.05 -4.59
CA ASP A 27 5.58 -19.03 -3.32
C ASP A 27 4.56 -19.03 -2.17
N PRO A 28 4.67 -19.90 -1.15
CA PRO A 28 3.83 -19.87 0.06
C PRO A 28 3.70 -18.48 0.71
N ARG A 29 4.76 -17.65 0.69
CA ARG A 29 4.73 -16.28 1.20
C ARG A 29 3.87 -15.36 0.31
N SER A 30 3.98 -15.54 -1.00
CA SER A 30 3.12 -14.88 -2.00
C SER A 30 1.66 -15.27 -1.79
N ALA A 31 1.36 -16.54 -1.46
CA ALA A 31 0.00 -17.00 -1.21
C ALA A 31 -0.66 -16.32 0.01
N TYR A 32 0.07 -16.15 1.12
CA TYR A 32 -0.44 -15.43 2.29
C TYR A 32 -0.75 -13.96 1.97
N LEU A 33 0.20 -13.28 1.31
CA LEU A 33 0.05 -11.88 0.94
C LEU A 33 -1.09 -11.68 -0.07
N ALA A 34 -1.19 -12.56 -1.07
CA ALA A 34 -2.28 -12.56 -2.04
C ALA A 34 -3.65 -12.74 -1.37
N LYS A 35 -3.75 -13.57 -0.34
CA LYS A 35 -4.98 -13.72 0.45
C LYS A 35 -5.34 -12.41 1.17
N ARG A 36 -4.36 -11.73 1.78
CA ARG A 36 -4.59 -10.43 2.44
C ARG A 36 -4.99 -9.33 1.46
N CYS A 37 -4.31 -9.23 0.32
CA CYS A 37 -4.68 -8.28 -0.73
C CYS A 37 -6.11 -8.49 -1.25
N LYS A 38 -6.62 -9.72 -1.25
CA LYS A 38 -8.02 -10.03 -1.59
C LYS A 38 -9.02 -9.70 -0.48
N SER A 39 -8.62 -9.77 0.80
CA SER A 39 -9.51 -9.52 1.94
C SER A 39 -9.55 -8.06 2.39
N CYS A 40 -8.52 -7.28 2.07
CA CYS A 40 -8.39 -5.89 2.48
C CYS A 40 -8.71 -4.95 1.32
N ARG A 41 -9.24 -3.76 1.63
CA ARG A 41 -9.60 -2.77 0.62
C ARG A 41 -8.37 -1.96 0.21
N PRO A 42 -8.02 -1.91 -1.07
CA PRO A 42 -6.95 -1.02 -1.54
C PRO A 42 -7.39 0.45 -1.44
N ILE A 43 -6.53 1.33 -0.92
CA ILE A 43 -6.84 2.74 -0.63
C ILE A 43 -5.89 3.75 -1.29
N GLY A 44 -4.69 3.34 -1.71
CA GLY A 44 -3.78 4.22 -2.45
C GLY A 44 -2.49 3.53 -2.89
N MET A 45 -1.77 4.17 -3.80
CA MET A 45 -0.46 3.73 -4.27
C MET A 45 0.45 4.93 -4.42
N PHE A 46 1.68 4.84 -3.90
CA PHE A 46 2.65 5.93 -3.95
C PHE A 46 4.03 5.42 -4.34
N LYS A 47 4.73 6.15 -5.21
CA LYS A 47 6.12 5.85 -5.57
C LYS A 47 7.03 6.11 -4.36
N SER A 48 7.69 5.08 -3.84
CA SER A 48 8.58 5.16 -2.66
C SER A 48 10.05 5.25 -3.02
N GLY A 49 10.43 4.83 -4.23
CA GLY A 49 11.80 4.88 -4.77
C GLY A 49 11.78 4.92 -6.30
N GLU A 50 12.93 4.75 -6.96
CA GLU A 50 13.04 4.85 -8.43
C GLU A 50 12.16 3.81 -9.17
N ASP A 51 12.22 2.56 -8.72
CA ASP A 51 11.49 1.41 -9.26
C ASP A 51 10.64 0.70 -8.18
N GLU A 52 10.24 1.44 -7.14
CA GLU A 52 9.50 0.89 -6.00
C GLU A 52 8.23 1.71 -5.68
N PHE A 53 7.16 0.99 -5.35
CA PHE A 53 5.87 1.54 -4.96
C PHE A 53 5.43 0.98 -3.61
N LEU A 54 4.85 1.82 -2.77
CA LEU A 54 4.05 1.42 -1.62
C LEU A 54 2.58 1.28 -2.06
N LEU A 55 2.05 0.06 -2.00
CA LEU A 55 0.62 -0.20 -2.10
C LEU A 55 0.01 -0.11 -0.71
N CYS A 56 -0.97 0.77 -0.53
CA CYS A 56 -1.70 0.93 0.71
C CYS A 56 -3.05 0.22 0.62
N TYR A 57 -3.27 -0.76 1.50
CA TYR A 57 -4.56 -1.31 1.85
C TYR A 57 -5.05 -0.67 3.15
N ASN A 58 -6.32 -0.81 3.49
CA ASN A 58 -6.91 -0.22 4.70
C ASN A 58 -6.26 -0.71 6.02
N GLU A 59 -5.61 -1.87 6.04
CA GLU A 59 -5.00 -2.43 7.25
C GLU A 59 -3.48 -2.57 7.18
N PHE A 60 -2.89 -2.55 5.98
CA PHE A 60 -1.46 -2.72 5.80
C PHE A 60 -0.94 -2.06 4.52
N GLY A 61 0.37 -1.88 4.45
CA GLY A 61 1.12 -1.50 3.27
C GLY A 61 2.02 -2.62 2.78
N VAL A 62 2.28 -2.67 1.48
CA VAL A 62 3.30 -3.55 0.91
C VAL A 62 4.11 -2.83 -0.15
N TYR A 63 5.43 -3.03 -0.10
CA TYR A 63 6.36 -2.51 -1.09
C TYR A 63 6.50 -3.50 -2.24
N VAL A 64 6.27 -3.02 -3.45
CA VAL A 64 6.44 -3.78 -4.68
C VAL A 64 7.36 -3.06 -5.63
N ASP A 65 8.04 -3.79 -6.49
CA ASP A 65 8.77 -3.21 -7.61
C ASP A 65 7.82 -2.80 -8.76
N LYS A 66 8.37 -2.27 -9.84
CA LYS A 66 7.62 -1.93 -11.06
C LYS A 66 6.92 -3.11 -11.74
N HIS A 67 7.30 -4.34 -11.41
CA HIS A 67 6.67 -5.56 -11.89
C HIS A 67 5.59 -6.08 -10.93
N GLY A 68 5.37 -5.40 -9.80
CA GLY A 68 4.37 -5.81 -8.80
C GLY A 68 4.85 -6.93 -7.88
N ASP A 69 6.14 -7.28 -7.93
CA ASP A 69 6.74 -8.26 -7.03
C ASP A 69 7.12 -7.61 -5.70
N PRO A 70 6.83 -8.24 -4.54
CA PRO A 70 7.26 -7.72 -3.24
C PRO A 70 8.78 -7.56 -3.16
N ASN A 71 9.26 -6.34 -2.91
CA ASN A 71 10.70 -6.04 -2.96
C ASN A 71 11.39 -6.21 -1.58
N ARG A 72 10.63 -6.24 -0.48
CA ARG A 72 11.20 -6.16 0.87
C ARG A 72 11.02 -7.42 1.70
N ALA A 73 12.15 -7.95 2.20
CA ALA A 73 12.20 -9.08 3.11
C ALA A 73 11.40 -8.87 4.41
N ALA A 74 11.17 -7.61 4.82
CA ALA A 74 10.41 -7.23 6.01
C ALA A 74 8.89 -7.54 5.93
N GLY A 75 8.36 -7.84 4.74
CA GLY A 75 6.94 -8.16 4.58
C GLY A 75 6.04 -6.93 4.53
N THR A 76 4.86 -7.04 5.14
CA THR A 76 3.86 -5.97 5.19
C THR A 76 4.17 -4.97 6.29
N VAL A 77 3.79 -3.71 6.06
CA VAL A 77 3.77 -2.67 7.09
C VAL A 77 2.36 -2.65 7.67
N GLU A 78 2.17 -3.14 8.89
CA GLU A 78 0.86 -3.11 9.54
C GLU A 78 0.55 -1.68 10.00
N TRP A 79 -0.67 -1.20 9.71
CA TRP A 79 -1.18 0.06 10.25
C TRP A 79 -1.68 -0.16 11.68
N GLU A 80 -1.69 0.90 12.49
CA GLU A 80 -2.21 0.85 13.87
C GLU A 80 -3.75 0.83 13.90
N GLY A 81 -4.41 1.16 12.79
CA GLY A 81 -5.86 1.18 12.65
C GLY A 81 -6.34 0.71 11.29
N THR A 82 -7.61 1.00 11.00
CA THR A 82 -8.22 0.68 9.70
C THR A 82 -8.40 1.97 8.92
N ALA A 83 -7.40 2.32 8.12
CA ALA A 83 -7.36 3.54 7.34
C ALA A 83 -8.53 3.58 6.33
N GLU A 84 -9.32 4.64 6.40
CA GLU A 84 -10.40 4.93 5.46
C GLU A 84 -9.88 5.59 4.20
N ARG A 85 -8.89 6.47 4.36
CA ARG A 85 -8.24 7.24 3.29
C ARG A 85 -6.73 7.30 3.53
N VAL A 86 -6.00 7.59 2.47
CA VAL A 86 -4.56 7.81 2.52
C VAL A 86 -4.19 8.99 1.64
N ALA A 87 -3.25 9.81 2.12
CA ALA A 87 -2.68 10.91 1.36
C ALA A 87 -1.15 10.91 1.44
N LEU A 88 -0.51 11.48 0.43
CA LEU A 88 0.93 11.66 0.40
C LEU A 88 1.27 13.13 0.64
N HIS A 89 2.08 13.38 1.65
CA HIS A 89 2.81 14.63 1.82
C HIS A 89 4.27 14.28 2.00
N ALA A 90 4.99 14.15 0.88
CA ALA A 90 6.37 13.66 0.87
C ALA A 90 7.25 14.41 1.92
N PRO A 91 8.07 13.71 2.71
CA PRO A 91 8.39 12.27 2.61
C PRO A 91 7.44 11.34 3.41
N TYR A 92 6.24 11.79 3.77
CA TYR A 92 5.32 11.07 4.64
C TYR A 92 4.05 10.61 3.94
N VAL A 93 3.57 9.44 4.33
CA VAL A 93 2.22 8.95 4.04
C VAL A 93 1.35 9.13 5.27
N LEU A 94 0.14 9.67 5.07
CA LEU A 94 -0.83 9.94 6.12
C LEU A 94 -2.02 8.99 5.94
N LEU A 95 -2.30 8.21 6.96
CA LEU A 95 -3.38 7.23 7.02
C LEU A 95 -4.47 7.77 7.94
N PHE A 96 -5.68 7.93 7.42
CA PHE A 96 -6.79 8.54 8.15
C PHE A 96 -7.75 7.48 8.66
N ASP A 97 -7.79 7.30 9.98
CA ASP A 97 -8.83 6.59 10.72
C ASP A 97 -9.74 7.64 11.37
N SER A 98 -11.03 7.35 11.56
CA SER A 98 -11.96 8.27 12.25
C SER A 98 -11.46 8.77 13.63
N ARG A 99 -10.55 8.02 14.27
CA ARG A 99 -10.02 8.29 15.63
C ARG A 99 -8.62 8.89 15.64
N PHE A 100 -7.86 8.82 14.55
CA PHE A 100 -6.50 9.37 14.48
C PHE A 100 -5.96 9.46 13.06
N ILE A 101 -4.93 10.28 12.89
CA ILE A 101 -4.07 10.27 11.71
C ILE A 101 -2.78 9.56 12.07
N GLU A 102 -2.46 8.50 11.33
CA GLU A 102 -1.19 7.80 11.43
C GLU A 102 -0.23 8.30 10.35
N VAL A 103 0.92 8.81 10.78
CA VAL A 103 1.94 9.37 9.91
C VAL A 103 3.11 8.41 9.84
N ARG A 104 3.45 7.95 8.63
CA ARG A 104 4.59 7.08 8.38
C ARG A 104 5.56 7.66 7.38
N HIS A 105 6.85 7.34 7.54
CA HIS A 105 7.85 7.68 6.53
C HIS A 105 7.66 6.79 5.30
N LEU A 106 7.44 7.39 4.14
CA LEU A 106 7.08 6.68 2.90
C LEU A 106 8.11 5.61 2.55
N GLU A 107 9.40 5.98 2.58
CA GLU A 107 10.46 5.06 2.17
C GLU A 107 10.71 3.94 3.19
N THR A 108 10.56 4.16 4.50
CA THR A 108 10.97 3.15 5.50
C THR A 108 9.80 2.40 6.11
N GLY A 109 8.58 2.90 5.95
CA GLY A 109 7.37 2.35 6.56
C GLY A 109 7.32 2.52 8.08
N ARG A 110 8.28 3.24 8.66
CA ARG A 110 8.36 3.49 10.10
C ARG A 110 7.27 4.46 10.52
N LEU A 111 6.60 4.13 11.61
CA LEU A 111 5.69 5.04 12.30
C LEU A 111 6.48 6.25 12.79
N VAL A 112 6.04 7.44 12.40
CA VAL A 112 6.63 8.72 12.80
C VAL A 112 5.81 9.31 13.94
N GLN A 113 4.47 9.31 13.79
CA GLN A 113 3.57 9.93 14.75
C GLN A 113 2.15 9.38 14.62
N ILE A 114 1.41 9.38 15.73
CA ILE A 114 -0.04 9.27 15.77
C ILE A 114 -0.62 10.61 16.25
N ILE A 115 -1.57 11.16 15.51
CA ILE A 115 -2.27 12.40 15.84
C ILE A 115 -3.71 12.03 16.22
N PRO A 116 -4.07 12.02 17.51
CA PRO A 116 -5.41 11.64 17.95
C PRO A 116 -6.46 12.70 17.59
N GLY A 117 -7.70 12.27 17.37
CA GLY A 117 -8.85 13.14 17.18
C GLY A 117 -10.15 12.34 17.13
N ASN A 118 -11.26 13.00 16.85
CA ASN A 118 -12.55 12.34 16.66
C ASN A 118 -13.17 12.82 15.35
N ASP A 119 -13.89 11.93 14.66
CA ASP A 119 -14.54 12.20 13.37
C ASP A 119 -13.58 12.79 12.31
N ILE A 120 -12.32 12.34 12.31
CA ILE A 120 -11.32 12.78 11.33
C ILE A 120 -11.73 12.31 9.92
N ARG A 121 -11.61 13.21 8.93
CA ARG A 121 -11.94 12.94 7.51
C ARG A 121 -10.90 13.58 6.59
N CYS A 122 -10.71 12.99 5.42
CA CYS A 122 -9.81 13.42 4.35
C CYS A 122 -10.55 13.45 3.00
#